data_AF-A0A7C3RAH6-F1
#
_entry.id   AF-A0A7C3RAH6-F1
#
_cell.length_a   1.000
_cell.length_b   1.000
_cell.length_c   1.000
_cell.angle_alpha   90.00
_cell.angle_beta   90.00
_cell.angle_gamma   90.00
#
_symmetry.space_group_name_H-M   'P 1'
#
loop_
_entity.id
_entity.type
_entity.pdbx_description
1 polymer ?
#
loop_
_entity_poly.entity_id
_entity_poly.type
_entity_poly.pdbx_seq_one_letter_code
_entity_poly.pdbx_strand_id
1 'polypeptide(L)'
;MDKISEEIRLVIAFALAILIIIFFGRFRTPQQPYTQKSAPPAMSTQQETSISQDIIPLPSSKIAGEEKTYEDSRYIIKYDTSGGMIKNIGLKKYTRENETALNIFDGSDLLLTYSLDKSEGAFIPYASVIKGNTIYLNNTTGNILTEKQIIIPSEELHTFKVDVNIFNKGKDIVHLKNYVLSTGALNLYHSQMKGRGDREFAMPEITIKSNGKVFKANLLRAKKDALYENTEWIALKQRYGLIFVKPSSPLKGFITVSTDNSVRTGFLYDDLEVLSGETKSIDISVYAGPSDYFVARNEIKEKEVFGTGFFTAMGRFLFVCLSYIHRVVPNWGWAIIILTLIIKIVFFPLTQKSLRSMKALQKLRPYLQDIQ
;
A
#
# COMPACT_ATOMS: atom_id res chain seq x y z
N MET A 1 -16.29 40.49 -6.86
CA MET A 1 -17.42 39.62 -7.21
C MET A 1 -16.88 38.19 -7.31
N ASP A 2 -17.14 37.23 -6.44
CA ASP A 2 -17.94 37.19 -5.22
C ASP A 2 -17.36 36.14 -4.26
N LYS A 3 -17.29 36.52 -2.98
CA LYS A 3 -17.21 35.59 -1.85
C LYS A 3 -18.56 34.87 -1.74
N ILE A 4 -18.74 33.80 -2.52
CA ILE A 4 -19.84 32.87 -2.29
C ILE A 4 -19.44 32.00 -1.10
N SER A 5 -20.12 32.19 0.05
CA SER A 5 -19.87 31.46 1.30
C SER A 5 -20.03 29.95 1.10
N GLU A 6 -19.29 29.15 1.88
CA GLU A 6 -19.37 27.68 1.82
C GLU A 6 -20.80 27.16 1.99
N GLU A 7 -21.61 27.88 2.77
CA GLU A 7 -23.03 27.58 2.98
C GLU A 7 -23.83 27.60 1.67
N ILE A 8 -23.55 28.53 0.75
CA ILE A 8 -24.22 28.61 -0.55
C ILE A 8 -23.81 27.42 -1.43
N ARG A 9 -22.55 26.96 -1.37
CA ARG A 9 -22.09 25.78 -2.11
C ARG A 9 -22.75 24.51 -1.59
N LEU A 10 -22.91 24.40 -0.27
CA LEU A 10 -23.57 23.27 0.38
C LEU A 10 -25.07 23.24 0.05
N VAL A 11 -25.73 24.41 0.05
CA VAL A 11 -27.15 24.54 -0.35
C VAL A 11 -27.34 24.18 -1.84
N ILE A 12 -26.45 24.62 -2.73
CA ILE A 12 -26.50 24.25 -4.15
C ILE A 12 -26.29 22.73 -4.32
N ALA A 13 -25.33 22.14 -3.60
CA ALA A 13 -25.08 20.70 -3.65
C ALA A 13 -26.29 19.89 -3.13
N PHE A 14 -26.95 20.36 -2.07
CA PHE A 14 -28.13 19.74 -1.50
C PHE A 14 -29.34 19.85 -2.44
N ALA A 15 -29.53 21.02 -3.05
CA ALA A 15 -30.58 21.24 -4.05
C ALA A 15 -30.37 20.36 -5.29
N LEU A 16 -29.13 20.20 -5.77
CA LEU A 16 -28.78 19.30 -6.87
C LEU A 16 -29.01 17.83 -6.49
N ALA A 17 -28.66 17.41 -5.27
CA ALA A 17 -28.91 16.07 -4.78
C ALA A 17 -30.41 15.74 -4.72
N ILE A 18 -31.23 16.69 -4.24
CA ILE A 18 -32.69 16.56 -4.22
C ILE A 18 -33.26 16.50 -5.64
N LEU A 19 -32.77 17.34 -6.56
CA LEU A 19 -33.18 17.31 -7.97
C LEU A 19 -32.83 15.97 -8.63
N ILE A 20 -31.67 15.40 -8.32
CA ILE A 20 -31.26 14.07 -8.79
C ILE A 20 -32.18 13.00 -8.18
N ILE A 21 -32.48 13.06 -6.88
CA ILE A 21 -33.37 12.09 -6.22
C ILE A 21 -34.80 12.19 -6.74
N ILE A 22 -35.32 13.38 -7.04
CA ILE A 22 -36.67 13.56 -7.59
C ILE A 22 -36.71 13.09 -9.05
N PHE A 23 -35.69 13.45 -9.83
CA PHE A 23 -35.58 13.06 -11.24
C PHE A 23 -35.44 11.53 -11.39
N PHE A 24 -34.70 10.87 -10.49
CA PHE A 24 -34.54 9.41 -10.50
C PHE A 24 -35.56 8.63 -9.65
N GLY A 25 -36.18 9.27 -8.66
CA GLY A 25 -37.23 8.68 -7.83
C GLY A 25 -38.50 8.37 -8.63
N ARG A 26 -38.72 9.08 -9.74
CA ARG A 26 -39.73 8.75 -10.75
C ARG A 26 -39.40 7.51 -11.60
N PHE A 27 -38.17 6.98 -11.53
CA PHE A 27 -37.70 5.81 -12.29
C PHE A 27 -37.37 4.61 -11.39
N ARG A 28 -38.16 4.34 -10.34
CA ARG A 28 -38.05 3.08 -9.58
C ARG A 28 -38.48 1.90 -10.46
N THR A 29 -37.51 1.10 -10.91
CA THR A 29 -37.79 -0.25 -11.43
C THR A 29 -38.33 -1.12 -10.29
N PRO A 30 -39.39 -1.91 -10.49
CA PRO A 30 -39.81 -2.89 -9.49
C PRO A 30 -38.65 -3.85 -9.24
N GLN A 31 -38.28 -4.07 -7.97
CA GLN A 31 -37.34 -5.14 -7.65
C GLN A 31 -37.90 -6.47 -8.16
N GLN A 32 -37.10 -7.22 -8.92
CA GLN A 32 -37.42 -8.62 -9.18
C GLN A 32 -37.29 -9.39 -7.85
N PRO A 33 -38.22 -10.28 -7.51
CA PRO A 33 -38.03 -11.17 -6.37
C PRO A 33 -36.78 -12.02 -6.62
N TYR A 34 -35.85 -12.01 -5.67
CA TYR A 34 -34.69 -12.87 -5.67
C TYR A 34 -35.16 -14.33 -5.64
N THR A 35 -34.95 -15.06 -6.73
CA THR A 35 -34.95 -16.52 -6.70
C THR A 35 -33.67 -16.94 -5.96
N GLN A 36 -33.83 -17.57 -4.80
CA GLN A 36 -32.72 -18.24 -4.11
C GLN A 36 -32.14 -19.29 -5.06
N LYS A 37 -30.96 -19.01 -5.61
CA LYS A 37 -30.13 -20.02 -6.24
C LYS A 37 -29.50 -20.83 -5.10
N SER A 38 -29.89 -22.10 -4.99
CA SER A 38 -29.26 -23.08 -4.11
C SER A 38 -27.74 -23.07 -4.34
N ALA A 39 -27.01 -23.08 -3.23
CA ALA A 39 -25.55 -23.10 -3.22
C ALA A 39 -25.03 -24.31 -4.01
N PRO A 40 -24.00 -24.16 -4.86
CA PRO A 40 -23.27 -25.30 -5.40
C PRO A 40 -22.64 -26.10 -4.24
N PRO A 41 -22.66 -27.45 -4.30
CA PRO A 41 -22.07 -28.29 -3.27
C PRO A 41 -20.56 -28.04 -3.14
N ALA A 42 -20.07 -28.13 -1.91
CA ALA A 42 -18.67 -27.98 -1.55
C ALA A 42 -17.78 -28.91 -2.38
N MET A 43 -16.90 -28.33 -3.20
CA MET A 43 -15.79 -29.06 -3.81
C MET A 43 -14.64 -29.14 -2.80
N SER A 44 -14.52 -30.35 -2.24
CA SER A 44 -13.29 -31.09 -1.93
C SER A 44 -12.07 -30.27 -1.52
N THR A 45 -11.80 -30.34 -0.22
CA THR A 45 -10.49 -30.30 0.42
C THR A 45 -9.42 -30.99 -0.44
N GLN A 46 -8.47 -30.23 -0.97
CA GLN A 46 -7.17 -30.77 -1.36
C GLN A 46 -6.19 -30.44 -0.24
N GLN A 47 -5.68 -31.51 0.37
CA GLN A 47 -4.57 -31.52 1.31
C GLN A 47 -3.31 -31.06 0.58
N GLU A 48 -2.66 -30.01 1.07
CA GLU A 48 -1.24 -29.78 0.85
C GLU A 48 -0.57 -29.45 2.19
N THR A 49 0.19 -30.45 2.61
CA THR A 49 1.28 -30.55 3.58
C THR A 49 1.69 -29.25 4.28
N SER A 50 1.33 -29.16 5.57
CA SER A 50 1.95 -28.26 6.53
C SER A 50 3.41 -28.66 6.75
N ILE A 51 4.34 -27.80 6.35
CA ILE A 51 5.71 -27.82 6.88
C ILE A 51 5.70 -26.92 8.13
N SER A 52 6.10 -27.49 9.25
CA SER A 52 6.34 -26.80 10.52
C SER A 52 7.72 -26.13 10.53
N GLN A 53 7.89 -25.13 11.42
CA GLN A 53 9.14 -24.49 11.87
C GLN A 53 9.69 -23.42 10.90
N ASP A 54 10.03 -22.17 11.28
CA ASP A 54 10.35 -21.55 12.56
C ASP A 54 9.68 -20.17 12.68
N ILE A 55 9.32 -19.80 13.91
CA ILE A 55 8.85 -18.46 14.29
C ILE A 55 10.02 -17.50 14.05
N ILE A 56 9.81 -16.38 13.37
CA ILE A 56 10.76 -15.25 13.32
C ILE A 56 10.53 -14.44 14.61
N PRO A 57 11.27 -14.65 15.72
CA PRO A 57 11.10 -13.84 16.92
C PRO A 57 11.42 -12.38 16.63
N LEU A 58 10.54 -11.48 17.08
CA LEU A 58 10.85 -10.06 17.16
C LEU A 58 12.05 -9.84 18.09
N PRO A 59 13.02 -9.00 17.71
CA PRO A 59 13.97 -8.49 18.70
C PRO A 59 13.22 -7.63 19.73
N SER A 60 13.41 -7.89 21.02
CA SER A 60 12.88 -7.06 22.09
C SER A 60 13.55 -5.67 22.12
N SER A 61 12.76 -4.61 22.25
CA SER A 61 13.30 -3.25 22.33
C SER A 61 13.89 -3.00 23.72
N LYS A 62 15.20 -3.19 23.91
CA LYS A 62 15.90 -2.84 25.16
C LYS A 62 17.16 -1.97 24.99
N ILE A 63 17.43 -1.43 23.81
CA ILE A 63 18.53 -0.48 23.61
C ILE A 63 17.98 0.90 23.26
N ALA A 64 18.49 1.92 23.94
CA ALA A 64 18.19 3.33 23.70
C ALA A 64 18.73 3.76 22.32
N GLY A 65 17.88 3.68 21.30
CA GLY A 65 18.06 4.44 20.07
C GLY A 65 17.53 5.85 20.24
N GLU A 66 18.11 6.78 19.50
CA GLU A 66 17.58 8.14 19.35
C GLU A 66 16.75 8.20 18.07
N GLU A 67 15.55 8.78 18.17
CA GLU A 67 14.78 9.16 16.99
C GLU A 67 15.41 10.42 16.39
N LYS A 68 15.84 10.34 15.14
CA LYS A 68 16.35 11.47 14.37
C LYS A 68 15.44 11.77 13.20
N THR A 69 15.46 13.03 12.76
CA THR A 69 14.62 13.51 11.67
C THR A 69 15.50 13.99 10.51
N TYR A 70 15.22 13.48 9.31
CA TYR A 70 15.64 14.06 8.05
C TYR A 70 14.47 14.87 7.48
N GLU A 71 14.74 16.08 7.02
CA GLU A 71 13.71 16.96 6.47
C GLU A 71 14.24 17.71 5.24
N ASP A 72 13.48 17.67 4.16
CA ASP A 72 13.75 18.44 2.94
C ASP A 72 12.47 19.12 2.41
N SER A 73 12.45 19.61 1.17
CA SER A 73 11.27 20.29 0.60
C SER A 73 10.04 19.38 0.44
N ARG A 74 10.20 18.05 0.47
CA ARG A 74 9.15 17.06 0.15
C ARG A 74 8.84 16.11 1.29
N TYR A 75 9.86 15.74 2.07
CA TYR A 75 9.76 14.71 3.08
C TYR A 75 10.06 15.24 4.48
N ILE A 76 9.37 14.62 5.45
CA ILE A 76 9.80 14.54 6.85
C ILE A 76 9.96 13.06 7.14
N ILE A 77 11.20 12.59 7.32
CA ILE A 77 11.50 11.18 7.59
C ILE A 77 12.02 11.07 9.01
N LYS A 78 11.33 10.29 9.83
CA LYS A 78 11.81 9.94 11.18
C LYS A 78 12.40 8.55 11.14
N TYR A 79 13.64 8.44 11.59
CA TYR A 79 14.36 7.17 11.64
C TYR A 79 14.95 6.96 13.02
N ASP A 80 15.04 5.69 13.42
CA ASP A 80 15.48 5.26 14.73
C ASP A 80 16.86 4.63 14.61
N THR A 81 17.82 5.16 15.36
CA THR A 81 19.18 4.64 15.37
C THR A 81 19.31 3.29 16.05
N SER A 82 18.37 2.88 16.92
CA SER A 82 18.45 1.57 17.59
C SER A 82 18.52 0.41 16.59
N GLY A 83 17.93 0.52 15.40
CA GLY A 83 17.98 -0.52 14.35
C GLY A 83 18.25 0.00 12.95
N GLY A 84 18.56 1.30 12.81
CA GLY A 84 18.73 1.96 11.51
C GLY A 84 17.50 1.81 10.63
N MET A 85 16.31 1.97 11.22
CA MET A 85 15.00 1.76 10.58
C MET A 85 14.27 3.08 10.39
N ILE A 86 13.42 3.15 9.37
CA ILE A 86 12.51 4.29 9.16
C ILE A 86 11.20 4.00 9.90
N LYS A 87 10.87 4.88 10.84
CA LYS A 87 9.64 4.81 11.65
C LYS A 87 8.47 5.51 10.98
N ASN A 88 8.75 6.65 10.35
CA ASN A 88 7.72 7.50 9.77
C ASN A 88 8.21 8.18 8.48
N ILE A 89 7.31 8.27 7.50
CA ILE A 89 7.51 9.05 6.28
C ILE A 89 6.31 9.98 6.10
N GLY A 90 6.56 11.28 6.18
CA GLY A 90 5.60 12.35 5.90
C GLY A 90 5.86 13.02 4.56
N LEU A 91 4.80 13.26 3.78
CA LEU A 91 4.84 14.00 2.51
C LEU A 91 4.34 15.44 2.70
N LYS A 92 5.22 16.44 2.56
CA LYS A 92 4.91 17.87 2.73
C LYS A 92 3.96 18.46 1.68
N LYS A 93 3.90 17.85 0.50
CA LYS A 93 3.03 18.33 -0.60
C LYS A 93 1.53 18.02 -0.37
N TYR A 94 1.21 17.04 0.47
CA TYR A 94 -0.13 16.47 0.57
C TYR A 94 -0.83 16.78 1.90
N THR A 95 -0.51 17.93 2.51
CA THR A 95 -0.96 18.34 3.84
C THR A 95 -2.47 18.57 3.94
N ARG A 96 -3.03 18.24 5.09
CA ARG A 96 -4.39 18.66 5.51
C ARG A 96 -4.33 20.03 6.17
N GLU A 97 -5.48 20.70 6.29
CA GLU A 97 -5.61 21.88 7.15
C GLU A 97 -5.21 21.47 8.57
N ASN A 98 -4.08 21.99 9.07
CA ASN A 98 -3.43 21.72 10.37
C ASN A 98 -2.34 20.62 10.41
N GLU A 99 -1.87 20.09 9.28
CA GLU A 99 -0.72 19.15 9.24
C GLU A 99 0.48 19.74 8.49
N THR A 100 1.70 19.47 8.97
CA THR A 100 2.95 19.89 8.30
C THR A 100 3.37 18.93 7.20
N ALA A 101 2.95 17.67 7.28
CA ALA A 101 3.14 16.64 6.26
C ALA A 101 2.07 15.56 6.41
N LEU A 102 1.66 14.95 5.29
CA LEU A 102 0.82 13.77 5.29
C LEU A 102 1.66 12.53 5.60
N ASN A 103 1.45 11.95 6.78
CA ASN A 103 2.12 10.69 7.15
C ASN A 103 1.56 9.55 6.31
N ILE A 104 2.39 8.99 5.42
CA ILE A 104 2.02 7.85 4.58
C ILE A 104 2.34 6.51 5.23
N PHE A 105 3.18 6.54 6.26
CA PHE A 105 3.61 5.37 7.00
C PHE A 105 4.02 5.81 8.41
N ASP A 106 3.50 5.16 9.45
CA ASP A 106 3.76 5.48 10.85
C ASP A 106 3.90 4.21 11.69
N GLY A 107 4.86 4.21 12.62
CA GLY A 107 5.16 3.07 13.49
C GLY A 107 5.72 1.84 12.75
N SER A 108 6.40 2.03 11.62
CA SER A 108 7.00 0.91 10.88
C SER A 108 8.42 0.58 11.29
N ASP A 109 8.87 -0.59 10.86
CA ASP A 109 10.26 -1.06 10.90
C ASP A 109 10.88 -1.11 9.49
N LEU A 110 10.49 -0.18 8.60
CA LEU A 110 10.98 -0.15 7.22
C LEU A 110 12.51 -0.05 7.21
N LEU A 111 13.16 -0.88 6.38
CA LEU A 111 14.61 -1.03 6.27
C LEU A 111 15.30 -1.56 7.54
N LEU A 112 14.58 -2.04 8.55
CA LEU A 112 15.19 -2.72 9.69
C LEU A 112 15.95 -3.96 9.20
N THR A 113 17.16 -4.15 9.69
CA THR A 113 18.00 -5.32 9.37
C THR A 113 18.45 -6.03 10.63
N TYR A 114 18.30 -7.36 10.69
CA TYR A 114 18.70 -8.19 11.85
C TYR A 114 18.95 -9.63 11.42
N SER A 115 19.63 -10.43 12.27
CA SER A 115 19.83 -11.87 12.06
C SER A 115 19.13 -12.65 13.17
N LEU A 116 18.42 -13.71 12.81
CA LEU A 116 17.60 -14.50 13.74
C LEU A 116 18.41 -15.42 14.67
N ASP A 117 19.63 -15.79 14.29
CA ASP A 117 20.47 -16.72 15.05
C ASP A 117 21.04 -16.12 16.34
N LYS A 118 21.05 -14.79 16.47
CA LYS A 118 21.42 -14.13 17.72
C LYS A 118 20.20 -14.04 18.63
N SER A 119 20.14 -14.93 19.62
CA SER A 119 19.21 -14.94 20.75
C SER A 119 19.34 -13.73 21.69
N GLU A 120 19.79 -12.58 21.18
CA GLU A 120 19.66 -11.29 21.82
C GLU A 120 18.74 -10.46 20.95
N GLY A 121 17.46 -10.52 21.29
CA GLY A 121 16.47 -9.61 20.76
C GLY A 121 16.77 -8.20 21.23
N ALA A 122 17.73 -7.53 20.60
CA ALA A 122 18.03 -6.12 20.81
C ALA A 122 18.30 -5.51 19.45
N PHE A 123 17.61 -4.41 19.13
CA PHE A 123 17.95 -3.63 17.95
C PHE A 123 19.43 -3.20 18.03
N ILE A 124 20.18 -3.43 16.96
CA ILE A 124 21.61 -3.11 16.89
C ILE A 124 21.79 -1.61 16.62
N PRO A 125 22.38 -0.83 17.56
CA PRO A 125 22.45 0.62 17.42
C PRO A 125 23.39 1.06 16.30
N TYR A 126 22.94 1.99 15.46
CA TYR A 126 23.70 2.62 14.39
C TYR A 126 24.13 4.03 14.77
N ALA A 127 25.40 4.37 14.54
CA ALA A 127 25.76 5.78 14.45
C ALA A 127 25.20 6.34 13.14
N SER A 128 24.76 7.60 13.16
CA SER A 128 24.09 8.21 12.02
C SER A 128 24.56 9.63 11.74
N VAL A 129 24.72 9.93 10.45
CA VAL A 129 25.09 11.26 9.94
C VAL A 129 24.28 11.54 8.68
N ILE A 130 23.70 12.74 8.60
CA ILE A 130 23.00 13.22 7.39
C ILE A 130 23.98 14.07 6.59
N LYS A 131 24.13 13.81 5.29
CA LYS A 131 24.89 14.67 4.37
C LYS A 131 24.09 14.89 3.10
N GLY A 132 23.68 16.14 2.86
CA GLY A 132 22.83 16.48 1.72
C GLY A 132 21.51 15.69 1.79
N ASN A 133 21.22 14.94 0.72
CA ASN A 133 20.03 14.10 0.58
C ASN A 133 20.23 12.65 1.05
N THR A 134 21.33 12.34 1.75
CA THR A 134 21.68 10.96 2.12
C THR A 134 21.78 10.81 3.63
N ILE A 135 21.12 9.77 4.16
CA ILE A 135 21.23 9.34 5.55
C ILE A 135 22.24 8.19 5.60
N TYR A 136 23.36 8.42 6.27
CA TYR A 136 24.37 7.40 6.52
C TYR A 136 24.15 6.80 7.91
N LEU A 137 24.12 5.47 7.96
CA LEU A 137 23.99 4.68 9.16
C LEU A 137 25.14 3.67 9.16
N ASN A 138 25.91 3.58 10.24
CA ASN A 138 26.89 2.49 10.38
C ASN A 138 26.84 1.85 11.75
N ASN A 139 27.16 0.57 11.79
CA ASN A 139 27.29 -0.19 13.02
C ASN A 139 28.46 -1.19 12.87
N THR A 140 29.20 -1.43 13.95
CA THR A 140 30.13 -2.55 14.02
C THR A 140 29.66 -3.51 15.11
N THR A 141 29.37 -4.75 14.74
CA THR A 141 29.00 -5.84 15.66
C THR A 141 29.99 -6.99 15.51
N GLY A 142 30.87 -7.16 16.50
CA GLY A 142 31.99 -8.09 16.40
C GLY A 142 32.90 -7.72 15.24
N ASN A 143 33.13 -8.67 14.32
CA ASN A 143 33.97 -8.47 13.14
C ASN A 143 33.21 -7.89 11.93
N ILE A 144 31.90 -7.69 12.03
CA ILE A 144 31.09 -7.18 10.92
C ILE A 144 30.86 -5.68 11.08
N LEU A 145 31.23 -4.93 10.05
CA LEU A 145 30.83 -3.54 9.85
C LEU A 145 29.68 -3.51 8.86
N THR A 146 28.52 -3.02 9.29
CA THR A 146 27.37 -2.78 8.42
C THR A 146 27.24 -1.28 8.19
N GLU A 147 27.25 -0.87 6.93
CA GLU A 147 26.98 0.49 6.49
C GLU A 147 25.70 0.51 5.66
N LYS A 148 24.81 1.43 5.96
CA LYS A 148 23.55 1.64 5.24
C LYS A 148 23.50 3.08 4.76
N GLN A 149 23.28 3.25 3.47
CA GLN A 149 23.15 4.56 2.83
C GLN A 149 21.74 4.66 2.27
N ILE A 150 20.95 5.61 2.77
CA ILE A 150 19.60 5.87 2.29
C ILE A 150 19.65 7.17 1.51
N ILE A 151 19.66 7.06 0.18
CA ILE A 151 19.76 8.19 -0.74
C ILE A 151 18.34 8.61 -1.13
N ILE A 152 17.97 9.81 -0.71
CA ILE A 152 16.66 10.37 -0.96
C ILE A 152 16.69 11.12 -2.30
N PRO A 153 15.74 10.85 -3.20
CA PRO A 153 15.73 11.39 -4.55
C PRO A 153 15.55 12.92 -4.61
N SER A 154 15.85 13.50 -5.78
CA SER A 154 15.62 14.92 -6.10
C SER A 154 14.13 15.27 -6.27
N GLU A 155 13.82 16.55 -6.52
CA GLU A 155 12.51 17.20 -6.30
C GLU A 155 11.26 16.62 -7.00
N GLU A 156 11.36 15.58 -7.83
CA GLU A 156 10.21 14.99 -8.53
C GLU A 156 10.01 13.48 -8.30
N LEU A 157 11.02 12.79 -7.78
CA LEU A 157 11.03 11.32 -7.69
C LEU A 157 10.83 10.87 -6.24
N HIS A 158 10.14 9.77 -6.00
CA HIS A 158 9.82 9.22 -4.68
C HIS A 158 10.54 7.90 -4.41
N THR A 159 11.39 7.45 -5.34
CA THR A 159 12.18 6.23 -5.23
C THR A 159 13.55 6.48 -4.58
N PHE A 160 13.71 5.95 -3.38
CA PHE A 160 14.93 6.01 -2.59
C PHE A 160 15.84 4.87 -3.03
N LYS A 161 17.14 5.15 -3.13
CA LYS A 161 18.15 4.11 -3.30
C LYS A 161 18.72 3.79 -1.93
N VAL A 162 18.77 2.50 -1.60
CA VAL A 162 19.26 2.04 -0.31
C VAL A 162 20.34 1.00 -0.56
N ASP A 163 21.55 1.32 -0.14
CA ASP A 163 22.71 0.44 -0.26
C ASP A 163 23.09 -0.04 1.14
N VAL A 164 23.11 -1.34 1.36
CA VAL A 164 23.56 -1.96 2.62
C VAL A 164 24.83 -2.75 2.35
N ASN A 165 25.96 -2.23 2.84
CA ASN A 165 27.27 -2.85 2.72
C ASN A 165 27.63 -3.55 4.03
N ILE A 166 27.98 -4.83 3.94
CA ILE A 166 28.36 -5.68 5.07
C ILE A 166 29.80 -6.10 4.83
N PHE A 167 30.71 -5.53 5.62
CA PHE A 167 32.15 -5.76 5.52
C PHE A 167 32.66 -6.60 6.68
N ASN A 168 33.42 -7.65 6.38
CA ASN A 168 34.05 -8.50 7.38
C ASN A 168 35.50 -8.04 7.66
N LYS A 169 35.69 -7.42 8.83
CA LYS A 169 37.00 -6.99 9.37
C LYS A 169 37.82 -8.14 9.95
N GLY A 170 37.21 -9.31 10.15
CA GLY A 170 37.83 -10.48 10.75
C GLY A 170 38.68 -11.29 9.77
N LYS A 171 39.36 -12.31 10.30
CA LYS A 171 40.16 -13.26 9.52
C LYS A 171 39.38 -14.52 9.12
N ASP A 172 38.30 -14.81 9.81
CA ASP A 172 37.45 -15.97 9.58
C ASP A 172 36.23 -15.60 8.72
N ILE A 173 35.67 -16.59 8.02
CA ILE A 173 34.41 -16.46 7.30
C ILE A 173 33.28 -16.25 8.32
N VAL A 174 32.41 -15.28 8.05
CA VAL A 174 31.22 -15.03 8.89
C VAL A 174 29.98 -15.44 8.12
N HIS A 175 29.18 -16.32 8.71
CA HIS A 175 27.88 -16.73 8.21
C HIS A 175 26.78 -15.93 8.92
N LEU A 176 26.13 -15.02 8.20
CA LEU A 176 24.95 -14.31 8.68
C LEU A 176 23.70 -15.09 8.29
N LYS A 177 23.39 -16.09 9.10
CA LYS A 177 22.21 -16.93 8.90
C LYS A 177 20.93 -16.16 9.18
N ASN A 178 19.90 -16.47 8.40
CA ASN A 178 18.57 -15.93 8.56
C ASN A 178 18.57 -14.39 8.67
N TYR A 179 19.35 -13.73 7.80
CA TYR A 179 19.49 -12.28 7.78
C TYR A 179 18.24 -11.67 7.14
N VAL A 180 17.54 -10.83 7.90
CA VAL A 180 16.27 -10.23 7.54
C VAL A 180 16.47 -8.78 7.12
N LEU A 181 15.81 -8.40 6.03
CA LEU A 181 15.57 -7.01 5.62
C LEU A 181 14.06 -6.75 5.68
N SER A 182 13.61 -5.98 6.67
CA SER A 182 12.19 -5.62 6.80
C SER A 182 11.78 -4.59 5.76
N THR A 183 10.65 -4.86 5.10
CA THR A 183 9.96 -3.90 4.21
C THR A 183 8.91 -3.07 4.94
N GLY A 184 8.81 -3.23 6.27
CA GLY A 184 7.87 -2.53 7.11
C GLY A 184 6.72 -3.40 7.62
N ALA A 185 5.99 -2.82 8.57
CA ALA A 185 4.83 -3.39 9.21
C ALA A 185 3.57 -2.60 8.87
N LEU A 186 2.45 -3.29 8.71
CA LEU A 186 1.12 -2.69 8.66
C LEU A 186 0.34 -3.10 9.90
N ASN A 187 -0.04 -2.12 10.72
CA ASN A 187 -0.79 -2.36 11.95
C ASN A 187 -2.26 -2.74 11.66
N LEU A 188 -2.73 -3.88 12.20
CA LEU A 188 -4.12 -4.33 12.02
C LEU A 188 -5.13 -3.41 12.73
N TYR A 189 -4.73 -2.79 13.84
CA TYR A 189 -5.62 -1.97 14.67
C TYR A 189 -5.50 -0.45 14.46
N HIS A 190 -4.50 0.06 13.73
CA HIS A 190 -4.43 1.50 13.46
C HIS A 190 -5.50 1.99 12.47
N SER A 191 -6.35 1.08 11.96
CA SER A 191 -7.62 1.41 11.30
C SER A 191 -8.73 1.80 12.30
N GLN A 192 -8.47 1.79 13.61
CA GLN A 192 -9.36 2.28 14.65
C GLN A 192 -8.62 3.25 15.59
N MET A 193 -9.21 4.45 15.73
CA MET A 193 -9.12 5.36 16.89
C MET A 193 -8.13 6.54 16.83
N LYS A 194 -8.57 7.62 16.20
CA LYS A 194 -8.78 8.91 16.88
C LYS A 194 -10.06 9.56 16.34
N GLY A 195 -11.14 9.51 17.13
CA GLY A 195 -12.38 10.24 16.85
C GLY A 195 -13.47 9.47 16.10
N ARG A 196 -14.73 9.69 16.51
CA ARG A 196 -15.96 9.09 15.94
C ARG A 196 -16.25 9.50 14.48
N GLY A 197 -15.40 10.32 13.86
CA GLY A 197 -15.54 10.84 12.48
C GLY A 197 -14.59 10.24 11.44
N ASP A 198 -13.42 9.74 11.84
CA ASP A 198 -12.37 9.27 10.91
C ASP A 198 -12.46 7.76 10.65
N ARG A 199 -13.64 7.28 10.24
CA ARG A 199 -13.76 5.93 9.67
C ARG A 199 -13.23 5.96 8.24
N GLU A 200 -11.92 6.08 8.08
CA GLU A 200 -11.26 6.00 6.78
C GLU A 200 -11.20 4.52 6.33
N PHE A 201 -12.23 4.06 5.61
CA PHE A 201 -12.49 2.66 5.22
C PHE A 201 -11.51 2.01 4.21
N ALA A 202 -10.35 2.60 3.91
CA ALA A 202 -9.40 1.97 2.99
C ALA A 202 -8.51 0.99 3.76
N MET A 203 -8.84 -0.30 3.68
CA MET A 203 -8.01 -1.36 4.27
C MET A 203 -6.62 -1.35 3.62
N PRO A 204 -5.53 -1.38 4.42
CA PRO A 204 -4.20 -1.59 3.90
C PRO A 204 -4.09 -2.91 3.13
N GLU A 205 -3.33 -2.90 2.04
CA GLU A 205 -3.13 -4.05 1.15
C GLU A 205 -1.63 -4.37 1.06
N ILE A 206 -1.29 -5.64 1.21
CA ILE A 206 0.07 -6.17 0.96
C ILE A 206 0.04 -6.88 -0.38
N THR A 207 0.96 -6.53 -1.26
CA THR A 207 1.15 -7.22 -2.54
C THR A 207 2.58 -7.72 -2.65
N ILE A 208 2.75 -9.00 -2.96
CA ILE A 208 4.06 -9.64 -3.12
C ILE A 208 4.12 -10.28 -4.51
N LYS A 209 5.21 -10.07 -5.25
CA LYS A 209 5.48 -10.84 -6.47
C LYS A 209 6.57 -11.85 -6.22
N SER A 210 6.24 -13.12 -6.40
CA SER A 210 7.15 -14.26 -6.21
C SER A 210 6.95 -15.25 -7.34
N ASN A 211 8.06 -15.76 -7.89
CA ASN A 211 8.04 -16.70 -9.02
C ASN A 211 7.18 -16.21 -10.21
N GLY A 212 7.24 -14.91 -10.53
CA GLY A 212 6.44 -14.30 -11.59
C GLY A 212 4.94 -14.15 -11.28
N LYS A 213 4.44 -14.64 -10.15
CA LYS A 213 3.04 -14.55 -9.73
C LYS A 213 2.86 -13.48 -8.65
N VAL A 214 1.73 -12.79 -8.71
CA VAL A 214 1.39 -11.72 -7.76
C VAL A 214 0.39 -12.24 -6.74
N PHE A 215 0.77 -12.18 -5.47
CA PHE A 215 -0.02 -12.55 -4.31
C PHE A 215 -0.50 -11.29 -3.59
N LYS A 216 -1.80 -11.22 -3.32
CA LYS A 216 -2.42 -10.12 -2.57
C LYS A 216 -2.89 -10.66 -1.23
N ALA A 217 -2.41 -10.03 -0.15
CA ALA A 217 -2.86 -10.32 1.19
C ALA A 217 -3.55 -9.09 1.77
N ASN A 218 -4.83 -9.24 2.08
CA ASN A 218 -5.52 -8.30 2.96
C ASN A 218 -5.13 -8.63 4.39
N LEU A 219 -4.98 -7.61 5.22
CA LEU A 219 -4.58 -7.72 6.63
C LEU A 219 -5.41 -8.76 7.43
N LEU A 220 -6.70 -8.92 7.13
CA LEU A 220 -7.60 -9.90 7.77
C LEU A 220 -7.47 -11.35 7.26
N ARG A 221 -6.81 -11.55 6.12
CA ARG A 221 -6.65 -12.85 5.44
C ARG A 221 -5.18 -13.22 5.25
N ALA A 222 -4.26 -12.43 5.78
CA ALA A 222 -2.84 -12.74 5.74
C ALA A 222 -2.63 -14.09 6.45
N LYS A 223 -2.08 -15.07 5.73
CA LYS A 223 -1.64 -16.32 6.35
C LYS A 223 -0.54 -15.97 7.35
N LYS A 224 -0.61 -16.53 8.55
CA LYS A 224 0.51 -16.46 9.50
C LYS A 224 1.70 -17.17 8.86
N ASP A 225 2.86 -16.52 8.93
CA ASP A 225 4.17 -17.09 8.62
C ASP A 225 4.26 -17.70 7.20
N ALA A 226 3.83 -16.93 6.20
CA ALA A 226 3.95 -17.32 4.80
C ALA A 226 5.34 -16.97 4.26
N LEU A 227 6.02 -17.97 3.71
CA LEU A 227 7.28 -17.81 2.98
C LEU A 227 7.05 -17.88 1.47
N TYR A 228 7.77 -17.04 0.74
CA TYR A 228 7.70 -16.89 -0.70
C TYR A 228 9.09 -16.99 -1.32
N GLU A 229 9.33 -18.06 -2.06
CA GLU A 229 10.59 -18.25 -2.80
C GLU A 229 10.71 -17.25 -3.95
N ASN A 230 11.93 -16.78 -4.25
CA ASN A 230 12.21 -15.95 -5.44
C ASN A 230 11.25 -14.74 -5.56
N THR A 231 11.14 -13.98 -4.48
CA THR A 231 10.36 -12.76 -4.35
C THR A 231 11.10 -11.60 -5.02
N GLU A 232 10.47 -11.01 -6.03
CA GLU A 232 10.98 -9.90 -6.83
C GLU A 232 10.75 -8.55 -6.14
N TRP A 233 9.60 -8.36 -5.48
CA TRP A 233 9.24 -7.13 -4.78
C TRP A 233 8.10 -7.33 -3.81
N ILE A 234 8.01 -6.41 -2.84
CA ILE A 234 6.94 -6.32 -1.84
C ILE A 234 6.39 -4.89 -1.84
N ALA A 235 5.07 -4.74 -1.84
CA ALA A 235 4.39 -3.46 -1.81
C ALA A 235 3.40 -3.40 -0.65
N LEU A 236 3.48 -2.32 0.14
CA LEU A 236 2.58 -1.99 1.23
C LEU A 236 1.78 -0.75 0.84
N LYS A 237 0.50 -0.95 0.56
CA LYS A 237 -0.39 0.11 0.09
C LYS A 237 -1.35 0.50 1.20
N GLN A 238 -1.39 1.79 1.50
CA GLN A 238 -2.38 2.43 2.35
C GLN A 238 -3.28 3.35 1.50
N ARG A 239 -4.20 4.07 2.13
CA ARG A 239 -5.14 4.96 1.42
C ARG A 239 -4.43 5.95 0.51
N TYR A 240 -3.50 6.72 1.07
CA TYR A 240 -2.77 7.78 0.37
C TYR A 240 -1.29 7.45 0.15
N GLY A 241 -0.77 6.45 0.85
CA GLY A 241 0.63 6.04 0.81
C GLY A 241 0.87 4.74 0.05
N LEU A 242 2.01 4.64 -0.60
CA LEU A 242 2.54 3.41 -1.16
C LEU A 242 4.02 3.30 -0.80
N ILE A 243 4.36 2.19 -0.14
CA ILE A 243 5.74 1.71 -0.04
C ILE A 243 5.89 0.56 -1.03
N PHE A 244 6.89 0.62 -1.90
CA PHE A 244 7.24 -0.47 -2.81
C PHE A 244 8.73 -0.73 -2.70
N VAL A 245 9.10 -1.94 -2.27
CA VAL A 245 10.49 -2.34 -2.04
C VAL A 245 10.87 -3.42 -3.05
N LYS A 246 11.97 -3.19 -3.76
CA LYS A 246 12.51 -4.08 -4.77
C LYS A 246 14.02 -4.26 -4.60
N PRO A 247 14.51 -5.46 -4.22
CA PRO A 247 15.93 -5.77 -4.23
C PRO A 247 16.47 -5.90 -5.67
N SER A 248 17.78 -5.79 -5.84
CA SER A 248 18.47 -5.94 -7.14
C SER A 248 18.36 -7.36 -7.72
N SER A 249 18.36 -8.38 -6.86
CA SER A 249 18.10 -9.77 -7.19
C SER A 249 16.91 -10.31 -6.38
N PRO A 250 16.13 -11.25 -6.93
CA PRO A 250 15.06 -11.89 -6.15
C PRO A 250 15.59 -12.62 -4.92
N LEU A 251 14.83 -12.58 -3.83
CA LEU A 251 15.19 -13.16 -2.52
C LEU A 251 14.01 -13.93 -1.94
N LYS A 252 14.20 -14.69 -0.87
CA LYS A 252 13.04 -15.20 -0.12
C LYS A 252 12.31 -14.02 0.50
N GLY A 253 10.99 -14.01 0.37
CA GLY A 253 10.10 -13.02 0.99
C GLY A 253 9.28 -13.68 2.09
N PHE A 254 8.85 -12.91 3.07
CA PHE A 254 7.96 -13.41 4.12
C PHE A 254 6.83 -12.45 4.45
N ILE A 255 5.74 -13.02 4.95
CA ILE A 255 4.67 -12.33 5.66
C ILE A 255 4.50 -13.01 7.01
N THR A 256 4.60 -12.26 8.10
CA THR A 256 4.32 -12.77 9.45
C THR A 256 3.34 -11.85 10.17
N VAL A 257 2.53 -12.43 11.05
CA VAL A 257 1.63 -11.68 11.93
C VAL A 257 2.27 -11.63 13.31
N SER A 258 2.71 -10.44 13.69
CA SER A 258 3.36 -10.18 14.97
C SER A 258 2.36 -10.20 16.14
N THR A 259 2.90 -10.38 17.35
CA THR A 259 2.11 -10.46 18.60
C THR A 259 1.41 -9.15 18.96
N ASP A 260 1.89 -8.02 18.44
CA ASP A 260 1.27 -6.69 18.51
C ASP A 260 0.10 -6.50 17.52
N ASN A 261 -0.29 -7.58 16.82
CA ASN A 261 -1.29 -7.55 15.75
C ASN A 261 -0.86 -6.60 14.60
N SER A 262 0.43 -6.54 14.30
CA SER A 262 0.95 -5.98 13.05
C SER A 262 1.25 -7.10 12.05
N VAL A 263 1.04 -6.83 10.77
CA VAL A 263 1.51 -7.73 9.69
C VAL A 263 2.83 -7.18 9.19
N ARG A 264 3.90 -7.95 9.40
CA ARG A 264 5.25 -7.60 8.96
C ARG A 264 5.60 -8.33 7.68
N THR A 265 6.41 -7.66 6.89
CA THR A 265 6.87 -8.16 5.61
C THR A 265 8.36 -7.88 5.46
N GLY A 266 9.05 -8.72 4.71
CA GLY A 266 10.46 -8.50 4.47
C GLY A 266 11.06 -9.54 3.52
N PHE A 267 12.36 -9.38 3.32
CA PHE A 267 13.20 -10.33 2.62
C PHE A 267 14.08 -11.08 3.61
N LEU A 268 14.39 -12.34 3.29
CA LEU A 268 15.21 -13.25 4.07
C LEU A 268 16.37 -13.75 3.22
N TYR A 269 17.56 -13.69 3.79
CA TYR A 269 18.76 -14.36 3.32
C TYR A 269 19.00 -15.57 4.22
N ASP A 270 18.97 -16.78 3.67
CA ASP A 270 19.14 -18.02 4.45
C ASP A 270 20.53 -18.08 5.10
N ASP A 271 21.55 -17.81 4.30
CA ASP A 271 22.94 -17.73 4.74
C ASP A 271 23.68 -16.71 3.87
N LEU A 272 24.02 -15.58 4.48
CA LEU A 272 24.87 -14.58 3.85
C LEU A 272 26.31 -14.80 4.33
N GLU A 273 27.07 -15.54 3.52
CA GLU A 273 28.49 -15.79 3.73
C GLU A 273 29.30 -14.55 3.36
N VAL A 274 30.09 -14.03 4.30
CA VAL A 274 31.00 -12.89 4.10
C VAL A 274 32.42 -13.34 4.40
N LEU A 275 33.24 -13.45 3.34
CA LEU A 275 34.64 -13.86 3.46
C LEU A 275 35.47 -12.79 4.19
N SER A 276 36.64 -13.17 4.71
CA SER A 276 37.55 -12.22 5.35
C SER A 276 37.97 -11.10 4.38
N GLY A 277 37.80 -9.85 4.80
CA GLY A 277 38.10 -8.68 3.97
C GLY A 277 37.13 -8.46 2.80
N GLU A 278 36.06 -9.24 2.69
CA GLU A 278 35.02 -9.05 1.68
C GLU A 278 33.95 -8.05 2.15
N THR A 279 33.42 -7.29 1.20
CA THR A 279 32.20 -6.50 1.36
C THR A 279 31.08 -7.13 0.53
N LYS A 280 29.99 -7.54 1.17
CA LYS A 280 28.74 -7.88 0.48
C LYS A 280 27.84 -6.64 0.41
N SER A 281 27.38 -6.30 -0.78
CA SER A 281 26.48 -5.18 -1.03
C SER A 281 25.06 -5.69 -1.33
N ILE A 282 24.09 -5.09 -0.66
CA ILE A 282 22.66 -5.34 -0.86
C ILE A 282 22.05 -4.02 -1.33
N ASP A 283 21.68 -3.99 -2.61
CA ASP A 283 21.11 -2.81 -3.25
C ASP A 283 19.58 -2.96 -3.34
N ILE A 284 18.87 -1.96 -2.82
CA ILE A 284 17.41 -1.97 -2.70
C ILE A 284 16.85 -0.66 -3.21
N SER A 285 15.80 -0.76 -4.01
CA SER A 285 14.99 0.38 -4.45
C SER A 285 13.73 0.46 -3.59
N VAL A 286 13.47 1.62 -2.98
CA VAL A 286 12.29 1.85 -2.13
C VAL A 286 11.50 3.04 -2.65
N TYR A 287 10.38 2.82 -3.31
CA TYR A 287 9.43 3.90 -3.55
C TYR A 287 8.66 4.17 -2.26
N ALA A 288 8.70 5.41 -1.78
CA ALA A 288 7.95 5.85 -0.62
C ALA A 288 7.21 7.15 -0.94
N GLY A 289 5.97 7.03 -1.42
CA GLY A 289 5.28 8.17 -2.01
C GLY A 289 3.77 8.02 -2.07
N PRO A 290 3.08 8.89 -2.81
CA PRO A 290 1.64 8.82 -2.97
C PRO A 290 1.24 7.51 -3.67
N SER A 291 0.09 6.97 -3.28
CA SER A 291 -0.51 5.77 -3.90
C SER A 291 -1.17 6.05 -5.26
N ASP A 292 -1.16 7.30 -5.71
CA ASP A 292 -1.69 7.74 -7.00
C ASP A 292 -0.98 7.02 -8.15
N TYR A 293 -1.77 6.32 -8.98
CA TYR A 293 -1.26 5.59 -10.13
C TYR A 293 -0.49 6.48 -11.13
N PHE A 294 -0.92 7.71 -11.39
CA PHE A 294 -0.31 8.59 -12.39
C PHE A 294 1.01 9.20 -11.93
N VAL A 295 1.22 9.29 -10.61
CA VAL A 295 2.51 9.66 -10.03
C VAL A 295 3.41 8.44 -9.97
N ALA A 296 2.96 7.38 -9.29
CA ALA A 296 3.78 6.22 -8.98
C ALA A 296 4.20 5.41 -10.22
N ARG A 297 3.38 5.35 -11.29
CA ARG A 297 3.71 4.62 -12.52
C ARG A 297 4.92 5.19 -13.29
N ASN A 298 5.33 6.42 -13.00
CA ASN A 298 6.48 7.04 -13.67
C ASN A 298 7.79 6.49 -13.10
N GLU A 299 7.75 5.87 -11.92
CA GLU A 299 8.90 5.33 -11.22
C GLU A 299 8.81 3.80 -11.05
N ILE A 300 7.61 3.29 -10.73
CA ILE A 300 7.31 1.86 -10.60
C ILE A 300 6.85 1.32 -11.95
N LYS A 301 7.61 0.39 -12.53
CA LYS A 301 7.31 -0.24 -13.84
C LYS A 301 6.27 -1.36 -13.71
N GLU A 302 6.16 -1.94 -12.52
CA GLU A 302 5.31 -3.06 -12.16
C GLU A 302 3.85 -2.63 -12.03
N LYS A 303 3.11 -2.73 -13.15
CA LYS A 303 1.70 -2.33 -13.23
C LYS A 303 0.80 -3.16 -12.31
N GLU A 304 1.23 -4.37 -11.94
CA GLU A 304 0.47 -5.30 -11.10
C GLU A 304 0.24 -4.77 -9.68
N VAL A 305 1.16 -3.92 -9.18
CA VAL A 305 1.04 -3.22 -7.88
C VAL A 305 -0.28 -2.43 -7.81
N PHE A 306 -0.70 -1.86 -8.95
CA PHE A 306 -1.91 -1.04 -9.04
C PHE A 306 -3.15 -1.82 -9.49
N GLY A 307 -3.03 -3.13 -9.69
CA GLY A 307 -4.07 -4.01 -10.22
C GLY A 307 -4.17 -4.00 -11.74
N THR A 308 -4.57 -5.14 -12.30
CA THR A 308 -4.72 -5.39 -13.75
C THR A 308 -6.15 -5.76 -14.14
N GLY A 309 -7.10 -5.71 -13.20
CA GLY A 309 -8.49 -6.09 -13.45
C GLY A 309 -9.23 -5.13 -14.38
N PHE A 310 -10.29 -5.64 -15.00
CA PHE A 310 -11.17 -4.86 -15.88
C PHE A 310 -11.69 -3.57 -15.21
N PHE A 311 -12.16 -3.66 -13.96
CA PHE A 311 -12.63 -2.50 -13.20
C PHE A 311 -11.52 -1.49 -12.92
N THR A 312 -10.29 -1.95 -12.70
CA THR A 312 -9.13 -1.06 -12.52
C THR A 312 -8.82 -0.31 -13.81
N ALA A 313 -8.83 -0.98 -14.96
CA ALA A 313 -8.64 -0.35 -16.26
C ALA A 313 -9.74 0.67 -16.57
N MET A 314 -11.00 0.31 -16.31
CA MET A 314 -12.15 1.21 -16.46
C MET A 314 -12.03 2.45 -15.55
N GLY A 315 -11.67 2.26 -14.28
CA GLY A 315 -11.49 3.35 -13.32
C GLY A 315 -10.38 4.32 -13.76
N ARG A 316 -9.25 3.81 -14.25
CA ARG A 316 -8.17 4.64 -14.82
C ARG A 316 -8.65 5.44 -16.02
N PHE A 317 -9.38 4.81 -16.93
CA PHE A 317 -9.94 5.49 -18.10
C PHE A 317 -10.89 6.63 -17.70
N LEU A 318 -11.82 6.36 -16.78
CA LEU A 318 -12.74 7.37 -16.27
C LEU A 318 -12.00 8.52 -15.56
N PHE A 319 -10.95 8.22 -14.80
CA PHE A 319 -10.13 9.25 -14.15
C PHE A 319 -9.38 10.13 -15.16
N VAL A 320 -8.86 9.54 -16.25
CA VAL A 320 -8.24 10.31 -17.35
C VAL A 320 -9.27 11.26 -17.96
N CYS A 321 -10.47 10.78 -18.29
CA CYS A 321 -11.56 11.62 -18.79
C CYS A 321 -11.92 12.74 -17.80
N LEU A 322 -12.04 12.41 -16.51
CA LEU A 322 -12.31 13.38 -15.46
C LEU A 322 -11.21 14.45 -15.37
N SER A 323 -9.95 14.04 -15.46
CA SER A 323 -8.80 14.94 -15.41
C SER A 323 -8.76 15.90 -16.60
N TYR A 324 -9.14 15.44 -17.80
CA TYR A 324 -9.27 16.32 -18.97
C TYR A 324 -10.36 17.38 -18.78
N ILE A 325 -11.50 17.00 -18.22
CA ILE A 325 -12.59 17.94 -17.91
C ILE A 325 -12.13 18.94 -16.84
N HIS A 326 -11.43 18.45 -15.79
CA HIS A 326 -10.92 19.29 -14.72
C HIS A 326 -9.91 20.34 -15.20
N ARG A 327 -9.14 20.06 -16.26
CA ARG A 327 -8.23 21.05 -16.86
C ARG A 327 -8.98 22.26 -17.45
N VAL A 328 -10.20 22.05 -17.93
CA VAL A 328 -11.05 23.12 -18.50
C VAL A 328 -11.90 23.78 -17.41
N VAL A 329 -12.43 22.97 -16.49
CA VAL A 329 -13.24 23.42 -15.35
C VAL A 329 -12.50 23.02 -14.07
N PRO A 330 -11.68 23.92 -13.48
CA PRO A 330 -10.82 23.63 -12.32
C PRO A 330 -11.62 23.53 -11.02
N ASN A 331 -12.63 22.66 -11.01
CA ASN A 331 -13.45 22.30 -9.88
C ASN A 331 -13.87 20.83 -10.04
N TRP A 332 -13.39 19.98 -9.13
CA TRP A 332 -13.67 18.55 -9.13
C TRP A 332 -15.17 18.21 -9.13
N GLY A 333 -16.01 18.98 -8.42
CA GLY A 333 -17.45 18.76 -8.39
C GLY A 333 -18.11 18.97 -9.76
N TRP A 334 -17.79 20.07 -10.44
CA TRP A 334 -18.28 20.32 -11.79
C TRP A 334 -17.73 19.33 -12.81
N ALA A 335 -16.46 18.95 -12.70
CA ALA A 335 -15.87 17.95 -13.58
C ALA A 335 -16.60 16.60 -13.48
N ILE A 336 -16.96 16.19 -12.25
CA ILE A 336 -17.74 14.97 -12.01
C ILE A 336 -19.14 15.10 -12.63
N ILE A 337 -19.85 16.22 -12.42
CA ILE A 337 -21.18 16.45 -13.00
C ILE A 337 -21.14 16.33 -14.53
N ILE A 338 -20.17 17.00 -15.18
CA ILE A 338 -19.99 16.95 -16.64
C ILE A 338 -19.69 15.52 -17.09
N LEU A 339 -18.79 14.81 -16.41
CA LEU A 339 -18.47 13.42 -16.73
C LEU A 339 -19.71 12.53 -16.65
N THR A 340 -20.53 12.67 -15.60
CA THR A 340 -21.76 11.88 -15.45
C THR A 340 -22.78 12.16 -16.56
N LEU A 341 -22.86 13.41 -17.03
CA LEU A 341 -23.73 13.81 -18.14
C LEU A 341 -23.25 13.21 -19.46
N ILE A 342 -21.94 13.23 -19.74
CA ILE A 342 -21.34 12.59 -20.92
C ILE A 342 -21.64 11.09 -20.92
N ILE A 343 -21.39 10.41 -19.79
CA ILE A 343 -21.67 8.97 -19.65
C ILE A 343 -23.15 8.68 -19.94
N LYS A 344 -24.07 9.46 -19.35
CA LYS A 344 -25.51 9.29 -19.60
C LYS A 344 -25.88 9.44 -21.08
N ILE A 345 -25.29 10.41 -21.78
CA ILE A 345 -25.55 10.62 -23.21
C ILE A 345 -25.06 9.41 -24.03
N VAL A 346 -23.84 8.94 -23.77
CA VAL A 346 -23.25 7.78 -24.46
C VAL A 346 -24.08 6.51 -24.23
N PHE A 347 -24.54 6.27 -22.99
CA PHE A 347 -25.33 5.09 -22.64
C PHE A 347 -26.84 5.26 -22.84
N PHE A 348 -27.33 6.45 -23.23
CA PHE A 348 -28.74 6.72 -23.47
C PHE A 348 -29.44 5.72 -24.41
N PRO A 349 -28.89 5.35 -25.59
CA PRO A 349 -29.53 4.36 -26.47
C PRO A 349 -29.64 2.98 -25.80
N LEU A 350 -28.66 2.60 -24.98
CA LEU A 350 -28.70 1.34 -24.23
C LEU A 350 -29.79 1.39 -23.15
N THR A 351 -29.87 2.50 -22.42
CA THR A 351 -30.92 2.72 -21.40
C THR A 351 -32.32 2.67 -22.02
N GLN A 352 -32.53 3.28 -23.19
CA GLN A 352 -33.81 3.20 -23.89
C GLN A 352 -34.20 1.77 -24.24
N LYS A 353 -33.26 0.96 -24.75
CA LYS A 353 -33.52 -0.46 -25.07
C LYS A 353 -33.91 -1.25 -23.83
N SER A 354 -33.20 -1.05 -22.72
CA SER A 354 -33.53 -1.65 -21.42
C SER A 354 -34.95 -1.29 -20.96
N LEU A 355 -35.32 0.00 -21.05
CA LEU A 355 -36.66 0.47 -20.69
C LEU A 355 -37.77 -0.13 -21.56
N ARG A 356 -37.53 -0.31 -22.86
CA ARG A 356 -38.51 -0.97 -23.76
C ARG A 356 -38.73 -2.42 -23.34
N SER A 357 -37.67 -3.16 -23.02
CA SER A 357 -37.77 -4.54 -22.53
C SER A 357 -38.55 -4.63 -21.22
N MET A 358 -38.32 -3.69 -20.30
CA MET A 358 -39.04 -3.65 -19.03
C MET A 358 -40.53 -3.36 -19.21
N LYS A 359 -40.89 -2.43 -20.11
CA LYS A 359 -42.29 -2.15 -20.44
C LYS A 359 -42.98 -3.37 -21.07
N ALA A 360 -42.29 -4.13 -21.92
CA ALA A 360 -42.82 -5.37 -22.48
C ALA A 360 -43.07 -6.41 -21.39
N LEU A 361 -42.11 -6.60 -20.47
CA LEU A 361 -42.28 -7.50 -19.33
C LEU A 361 -43.43 -7.06 -18.40
N GLN A 362 -43.60 -5.75 -18.17
CA GLN A 362 -44.70 -5.22 -17.36
C GLN A 362 -46.07 -5.53 -17.98
N LYS A 363 -46.19 -5.55 -19.31
CA LYS A 363 -47.42 -5.97 -20.01
C LYS A 363 -47.71 -7.46 -19.88
N LEU A 364 -46.67 -8.29 -19.73
CA LEU A 364 -46.77 -9.74 -19.56
C LEU A 364 -47.05 -10.18 -18.11
N ARG A 365 -46.82 -9.29 -17.12
CA ARG A 365 -47.06 -9.58 -15.70
C ARG A 365 -48.47 -10.10 -15.35
N PRO A 366 -49.59 -9.53 -15.85
CA PRO A 366 -50.92 -10.04 -15.51
C PRO A 366 -51.11 -11.49 -15.98
N TYR A 367 -50.72 -11.81 -17.21
CA TYR A 367 -50.82 -13.17 -17.75
C TYR A 367 -49.92 -14.19 -17.04
N LEU A 368 -48.80 -13.75 -16.44
CA LEU A 368 -47.95 -14.63 -15.64
C LEU A 368 -48.52 -14.90 -14.24
N GLN A 369 -49.38 -14.01 -13.72
CA GLN A 369 -50.09 -14.21 -12.45
C GLN A 369 -51.27 -15.16 -12.61
N ASP A 370 -51.89 -15.21 -13.80
CA ASP A 370 -52.98 -16.13 -14.11
C ASP A 370 -52.51 -17.60 -14.25
N ILE A 371 -51.20 -17.85 -14.35
CA ILE A 371 -50.60 -19.19 -14.55
C ILE A 371 -49.95 -19.73 -13.24
N GLN A 372 -49.86 -18.91 -12.19
CA GLN A 372 -49.46 -19.33 -10.83
C GLN A 372 -50.67 -19.67 -9.99
#